data_AF-A0A7C3DJF2-F1
#
_entry.id   AF-A0A7C3DJF2-F1
#
_cell.length_a   1.000
_cell.length_b   1.000
_cell.length_c   1.000
_cell.angle_alpha   90.00
_cell.angle_beta   90.00
_cell.angle_gamma   90.00
#
_symmetry.space_group_name_H-M   'P 1'
#
loop_
_entity.id
_entity.type
_entity.pdbx_description
1 polymer ?
#
loop_
_entity_poly.entity_id
_entity_poly.type
_entity_poly.pdbx_seq_one_letter_code
_entity_poly.pdbx_strand_id
1 'polypeptide(L)'
;MSQYLFKAARRPLCSLCLAARLAAAETPVSTPWDAYNAGVQAYAARDYAAALERWEHLSLQPLPRGLRRPVWFQLGNVHFRQGEALEAGAPEQTVELWRRSVAAYQSALAVQPGDPAARHNLALVRQRLARVLHRLGLESFGAAEGQPVDEAVNLLRDATASLEEAVTHAPADPQIRDDRARVEKAFRERLLARAADAEQRGDADAQTRNAWSDWQAEARYREALGDIAEARPPTATDTTSRPTSPLDQTAAEAHDRVSQKLADLLTRMGQREQADGQAQSEWNPDEALGDFEAALRHFEQAQVERPGHEAAARGERAVRRAMEQLHVREGQDALRQGREQLAQPSPQSAATLSTALGHFEAALALNPLNGVAEAGAAEARQLLPEALTLAGQARMQAGERAEQYSVASALAHYQEAESDFQQALALLPDQTQARRGLQQVEPRLARLRELVADEARQAAQQSTRPGRQPPTLESLLDQVSERDRPLNPERQRQPGRNQPGERRNQRDW
;
A
#
# COMPACT_ATOMS: atom_id res chain seq x y z
N MET A 1 61.31 -65.54 -18.12
CA MET A 1 60.94 -66.97 -18.17
C MET A 1 61.31 -67.61 -16.85
N SER A 2 60.31 -68.17 -16.16
CA SER A 2 60.28 -69.26 -15.16
C SER A 2 61.47 -69.51 -14.20
N GLN A 3 61.10 -69.86 -12.95
CA GLN A 3 61.81 -70.69 -11.94
C GLN A 3 62.62 -69.95 -10.85
N TYR A 4 62.62 -70.22 -9.52
CA TYR A 4 62.21 -71.33 -8.62
C TYR A 4 62.19 -70.80 -7.15
N LEU A 5 61.22 -71.13 -6.28
CA LEU A 5 61.20 -72.18 -5.21
C LEU A 5 62.09 -71.99 -3.94
N PHE A 6 61.46 -71.93 -2.75
CA PHE A 6 61.67 -72.73 -1.48
C PHE A 6 61.15 -71.95 -0.23
N LYS A 7 60.09 -72.38 0.50
CA LYS A 7 60.02 -73.31 1.68
C LYS A 7 61.01 -72.93 2.81
N ALA A 8 60.70 -72.86 4.12
CA ALA A 8 59.62 -73.40 4.96
C ALA A 8 59.65 -72.72 6.37
N ALA A 9 58.49 -72.50 7.02
CA ALA A 9 57.99 -73.19 8.23
C ALA A 9 58.43 -72.67 9.63
N ARG A 10 57.45 -72.21 10.43
CA ARG A 10 56.93 -72.85 11.69
C ARG A 10 56.09 -71.83 12.50
N ARG A 11 54.86 -72.22 12.86
CA ARG A 11 54.05 -71.70 13.99
C ARG A 11 54.31 -72.60 15.23
N PRO A 12 53.76 -72.41 16.47
CA PRO A 12 52.73 -71.46 16.92
C PRO A 12 52.81 -70.96 18.41
N LEU A 13 51.78 -70.19 18.82
CA LEU A 13 51.18 -69.97 20.16
C LEU A 13 51.87 -69.07 21.22
N CYS A 14 51.25 -67.91 21.51
CA CYS A 14 50.62 -67.69 22.81
C CYS A 14 49.59 -66.54 22.77
N SER A 15 48.43 -66.81 23.38
CA SER A 15 47.28 -65.92 23.50
C SER A 15 47.48 -64.83 24.56
N LEU A 16 46.79 -63.69 24.34
CA LEU A 16 45.97 -62.90 25.28
C LEU A 16 46.24 -61.38 25.24
N CYS A 17 45.15 -60.67 24.94
CA CYS A 17 44.76 -59.35 25.45
C CYS A 17 45.72 -58.16 25.23
N LEU A 18 45.28 -57.16 24.45
CA LEU A 18 44.52 -55.99 24.94
C LEU A 18 44.62 -54.83 23.92
N ALA A 19 43.57 -54.03 23.87
CA ALA A 19 43.50 -52.68 23.31
C ALA A 19 43.46 -52.54 21.77
N ALA A 20 42.22 -52.58 21.27
CA ALA A 20 41.78 -51.70 20.20
C ALA A 20 42.19 -50.24 20.49
N ARG A 21 42.81 -49.57 19.52
CA ARG A 21 42.74 -48.12 19.39
C ARG A 21 42.40 -47.77 17.95
N LEU A 22 41.20 -47.26 17.81
CA LEU A 22 40.70 -46.53 16.66
C LEU A 22 41.74 -45.48 16.22
N ALA A 23 42.24 -45.62 15.00
CA ALA A 23 42.73 -44.47 14.24
C ALA A 23 41.52 -43.89 13.51
N ALA A 24 40.68 -43.14 14.23
CA ALA A 24 39.85 -42.13 13.59
C ALA A 24 40.82 -41.03 13.17
N ALA A 25 41.00 -40.83 11.87
CA ALA A 25 41.65 -39.65 11.35
C ALA A 25 40.77 -38.45 11.74
N GLU A 26 41.13 -37.75 12.82
CA GLU A 26 40.60 -36.42 13.11
C GLU A 26 40.97 -35.54 11.91
N THR A 27 39.99 -35.17 11.09
CA THR A 27 40.19 -34.08 10.12
C THR A 27 40.63 -32.87 10.91
N PRO A 28 41.82 -32.29 10.63
CA PRO A 28 42.29 -31.14 11.40
C PRO A 28 41.21 -30.05 11.34
N VAL A 29 40.80 -29.56 12.51
CA VAL A 29 39.83 -28.48 12.61
C VAL A 29 40.43 -27.28 11.90
N SER A 30 39.93 -27.00 10.69
CA SER A 30 40.40 -25.90 9.85
C SER A 30 40.27 -24.60 10.64
N THR A 31 41.40 -23.95 10.92
CA THR A 31 41.38 -22.66 11.62
C THR A 31 40.94 -21.55 10.65
N PRO A 32 40.44 -20.41 11.15
CA PRO A 32 40.19 -19.22 10.32
C PRO A 32 41.43 -18.76 9.51
N TRP A 33 42.63 -19.03 10.03
CA TRP A 33 43.89 -18.74 9.34
C TRP A 33 44.15 -19.69 8.17
N ASP A 34 43.80 -20.98 8.29
CA ASP A 34 43.93 -21.94 7.20
C ASP A 34 42.99 -21.58 6.04
N ALA A 35 41.74 -21.21 6.36
CA ALA A 35 40.78 -20.72 5.37
C ALA A 35 41.26 -19.43 4.68
N TYR A 36 41.79 -18.47 5.46
CA TYR A 36 42.39 -17.25 4.93
C TYR A 36 43.55 -17.55 3.97
N ASN A 37 44.51 -18.39 4.40
CA ASN A 37 45.69 -18.76 3.63
C ASN A 37 45.34 -19.52 2.35
N ALA A 38 44.32 -20.38 2.39
CA ALA A 38 43.82 -21.04 1.19
C ALA A 38 43.22 -20.05 0.19
N GLY A 39 42.55 -18.99 0.67
CA GLY A 39 42.14 -17.86 -0.19
C GLY A 39 43.34 -17.13 -0.81
N VAL A 40 44.41 -16.91 -0.04
CA VAL A 40 45.66 -16.28 -0.56
C VAL A 40 46.29 -17.14 -1.65
N GLN A 41 46.32 -18.47 -1.47
CA GLN A 41 46.82 -19.40 -2.49
C GLN A 41 45.97 -19.38 -3.76
N ALA A 42 44.64 -19.41 -3.63
CA ALA A 42 43.73 -19.30 -4.77
C ALA A 42 43.91 -17.97 -5.52
N TYR A 43 44.04 -16.87 -4.80
CA TYR A 43 44.32 -15.55 -5.39
C TYR A 43 45.65 -15.52 -6.14
N ALA A 44 46.72 -16.09 -5.56
CA ALA A 44 48.02 -16.18 -6.23
C ALA A 44 47.97 -17.03 -7.50
N ALA A 45 47.11 -18.05 -7.54
CA ALA A 45 46.83 -18.86 -8.71
C ALA A 45 45.91 -18.17 -9.74
N ARG A 46 45.49 -16.92 -9.49
CA ARG A 46 44.49 -16.18 -10.28
C ARG A 46 43.11 -16.82 -10.33
N ASP A 47 42.82 -17.76 -9.44
CA ASP A 47 41.49 -18.30 -9.22
C ASP A 47 40.72 -17.37 -8.27
N TYR A 48 40.30 -16.24 -8.83
CA TYR A 48 39.62 -15.20 -8.07
C TYR A 48 38.24 -15.64 -7.57
N ALA A 49 37.57 -16.58 -8.26
CA ALA A 49 36.29 -17.12 -7.83
C ALA A 49 36.45 -17.95 -6.54
N ALA A 50 37.41 -18.89 -6.53
CA ALA A 50 37.69 -19.67 -5.32
C ALA A 50 38.26 -18.82 -4.17
N ALA A 51 39.04 -17.78 -4.48
CA ALA A 51 39.51 -16.83 -3.48
C ALA A 51 38.34 -16.03 -2.86
N LEU A 52 37.40 -15.56 -3.69
CA LEU A 52 36.23 -14.83 -3.25
C LEU A 52 35.39 -15.66 -2.28
N GLU A 53 34.99 -16.86 -2.71
CA GLU A 53 34.14 -17.77 -1.93
C GLU A 53 34.72 -18.02 -0.54
N ARG A 54 36.03 -18.28 -0.46
CA ARG A 54 36.73 -18.53 0.80
C ARG A 54 36.70 -17.32 1.74
N TRP A 55 36.93 -16.11 1.20
CA TRP A 55 36.97 -14.90 2.02
C TRP A 55 35.58 -14.34 2.36
N GLU A 56 34.58 -14.53 1.50
CA GLU A 56 33.18 -14.21 1.81
C GLU A 56 32.66 -15.13 2.91
N HIS A 57 32.88 -16.44 2.79
CA HIS A 57 32.51 -17.37 3.86
C HIS A 57 33.21 -17.03 5.18
N LEU A 58 34.47 -16.59 5.13
CA LEU A 58 35.22 -16.18 6.30
C LEU A 58 34.69 -14.87 6.90
N SER A 59 34.22 -13.91 6.10
CA SER A 59 33.69 -12.63 6.59
C SER A 59 32.37 -12.76 7.36
N LEU A 60 31.64 -13.87 7.17
CA LEU A 60 30.42 -14.21 7.91
C LEU A 60 30.69 -14.78 9.32
N GLN A 61 31.94 -15.05 9.67
CA GLN A 61 32.31 -15.68 10.94
C GLN A 61 32.90 -14.67 11.94
N PRO A 62 32.90 -14.98 13.25
CA PRO A 62 33.64 -14.21 14.24
C PRO A 62 35.15 -14.25 13.98
N LEU A 63 35.70 -13.18 13.40
CA LEU A 63 37.12 -13.13 13.03
C LEU A 63 38.04 -12.78 14.20
N PRO A 64 39.18 -13.49 14.35
CA PRO A 64 40.30 -13.05 15.18
C PRO A 64 40.70 -11.62 14.82
N ARG A 65 41.11 -10.82 15.81
CA ARG A 65 41.47 -9.40 15.60
C ARG A 65 42.49 -9.21 14.46
N GLY A 66 43.47 -10.11 14.35
CA GLY A 66 44.48 -10.08 13.30
C GLY A 66 43.96 -10.37 11.88
N LEU A 67 42.79 -11.00 11.73
CA LEU A 67 42.20 -11.35 10.43
C LEU A 67 41.12 -10.38 9.95
N ARG A 68 40.52 -9.58 10.84
CA ARG A 68 39.44 -8.65 10.49
C ARG A 68 39.81 -7.74 9.32
N ARG A 69 40.94 -7.04 9.40
CA ARG A 69 41.40 -6.16 8.30
C ARG A 69 41.87 -6.96 7.07
N PRO A 70 42.78 -7.96 7.18
CA PRO A 70 43.23 -8.71 6.01
C PRO A 70 42.12 -9.32 5.17
N VAL A 71 41.08 -9.89 5.78
CA VAL A 71 39.95 -10.47 5.03
C VAL A 71 39.26 -9.42 4.18
N TRP A 72 38.88 -8.27 4.76
CA TRP A 72 38.25 -7.18 4.01
C TRP A 72 39.17 -6.58 2.94
N PHE A 73 40.46 -6.44 3.24
CA PHE A 73 41.45 -5.97 2.26
C PHE A 73 41.54 -6.93 1.05
N GLN A 74 41.53 -8.23 1.30
CA GLN A 74 41.62 -9.25 0.26
C GLN A 74 40.32 -9.39 -0.56
N LEU A 75 39.15 -9.26 0.06
CA LEU A 75 37.88 -9.12 -0.65
C LEU A 75 37.90 -7.93 -1.62
N GLY A 76 38.43 -6.79 -1.15
CA GLY A 76 38.66 -5.62 -2.00
C GLY A 76 39.52 -5.94 -3.23
N ASN A 77 40.64 -6.63 -3.03
CA ASN A 77 41.54 -7.02 -4.12
C ASN A 77 40.87 -7.96 -5.13
N VAL A 78 40.14 -8.98 -4.66
CA VAL A 78 39.48 -9.95 -5.55
C VAL A 78 38.39 -9.32 -6.37
N HIS A 79 37.49 -8.56 -5.74
CA HIS A 79 36.45 -7.85 -6.48
C HIS A 79 37.03 -6.91 -7.52
N PHE A 80 38.13 -6.22 -7.20
CA PHE A 80 38.83 -5.37 -8.16
C PHE A 80 39.35 -6.18 -9.36
N ARG A 81 40.01 -7.31 -9.13
CA ARG A 81 40.56 -8.17 -10.19
C ARG A 81 39.49 -8.82 -11.05
N GLN A 82 38.38 -9.23 -10.46
CA GLN A 82 37.24 -9.75 -11.21
C GLN A 82 36.63 -8.67 -12.11
N GLY A 83 36.46 -7.44 -11.60
CA GLY A 83 35.97 -6.33 -12.41
C GLY A 83 36.93 -5.93 -13.52
N GLU A 84 38.25 -5.95 -13.25
CA GLU A 84 39.27 -5.64 -14.27
C GLU A 84 39.19 -6.56 -15.50
N ALA A 85 38.82 -7.83 -15.31
CA ALA A 85 38.63 -8.77 -16.42
C ALA A 85 37.40 -8.45 -17.29
N LEU A 86 36.43 -7.71 -16.75
CA LEU A 86 35.15 -7.41 -17.39
C LEU A 86 35.09 -5.98 -17.95
N GLU A 87 36.05 -5.11 -17.63
CA GLU A 87 36.01 -3.67 -17.91
C GLU A 87 35.73 -3.33 -19.39
N ALA A 88 36.21 -4.14 -20.32
CA ALA A 88 36.06 -3.91 -21.75
C ALA A 88 34.79 -4.54 -22.36
N GLY A 89 34.25 -5.62 -21.77
CA GLY A 89 33.19 -6.42 -22.38
C GLY A 89 31.86 -6.42 -21.60
N ALA A 90 31.90 -6.11 -20.30
CA ALA A 90 30.74 -6.00 -19.42
C ALA A 90 30.99 -4.88 -18.39
N PRO A 91 31.01 -3.61 -18.84
CA PRO A 91 31.30 -2.46 -17.98
C PRO A 91 30.30 -2.31 -16.81
N GLU A 92 29.04 -2.69 -16.98
CA GLU A 92 28.03 -2.64 -15.91
C GLU A 92 28.34 -3.64 -14.79
N GLN A 93 28.78 -4.86 -15.16
CA GLN A 93 29.23 -5.86 -14.18
C GLN A 93 30.52 -5.41 -13.47
N THR A 94 31.38 -4.69 -14.19
CA THR A 94 32.60 -4.09 -13.65
C THR A 94 32.27 -3.06 -12.57
N VAL A 95 31.28 -2.19 -12.81
CA VAL A 95 30.80 -1.20 -11.84
C VAL A 95 30.37 -1.88 -10.54
N GLU A 96 29.55 -2.93 -10.62
CA GLU A 96 29.06 -3.64 -9.42
C GLU A 96 30.20 -4.28 -8.62
N LEU A 97 31.12 -4.97 -9.29
CA LEU A 97 32.29 -5.57 -8.62
C LEU A 97 33.17 -4.49 -7.98
N TRP A 98 33.39 -3.37 -8.65
CA TRP A 98 34.22 -2.30 -8.10
C TRP A 98 33.52 -1.53 -6.97
N ARG A 99 32.18 -1.41 -6.94
CA ARG A 99 31.45 -0.91 -5.76
C ARG A 99 31.68 -1.80 -4.55
N ARG A 100 31.62 -3.13 -4.72
CA ARG A 100 31.95 -4.09 -3.64
C ARG A 100 33.40 -3.96 -3.20
N SER A 101 34.32 -3.75 -4.13
CA SER A 101 35.72 -3.48 -3.83
C SER A 101 35.89 -2.21 -2.98
N VAL A 102 35.22 -1.11 -3.34
CA VAL A 102 35.18 0.14 -2.56
C VAL A 102 34.69 -0.13 -1.14
N ALA A 103 33.57 -0.83 -0.97
CA ALA A 103 32.99 -1.12 0.34
C ALA A 103 33.92 -2.01 1.21
N ALA A 104 34.58 -2.99 0.59
CA ALA A 104 35.52 -3.86 1.28
C ALA A 104 36.77 -3.09 1.78
N TYR A 105 37.35 -2.19 0.96
CA TYR A 105 38.46 -1.34 1.44
C TYR A 105 38.03 -0.34 2.51
N GLN A 106 36.81 0.23 2.42
CA GLN A 106 36.27 1.07 3.49
C GLN A 106 36.13 0.30 4.80
N SER A 107 35.69 -0.96 4.74
CA SER A 107 35.61 -1.85 5.90
C SER A 107 36.98 -2.15 6.49
N ALA A 108 38.00 -2.38 5.65
CA ALA A 108 39.38 -2.54 6.11
C ALA A 108 39.91 -1.27 6.79
N LEU A 109 39.62 -0.09 6.26
CA LEU A 109 40.00 1.20 6.84
C LEU A 109 39.23 1.55 8.11
N ALA A 110 38.00 1.08 8.28
CA ALA A 110 37.28 1.21 9.54
C ALA A 110 37.99 0.45 10.68
N VAL A 111 38.65 -0.68 10.36
CA VAL A 111 39.46 -1.45 11.33
C VAL A 111 40.83 -0.80 11.56
N GLN A 112 41.50 -0.35 10.49
CA GLN A 112 42.80 0.31 10.56
C GLN A 112 42.83 1.56 9.66
N PRO A 113 42.47 2.74 10.18
CA PRO A 113 42.34 3.95 9.36
C PRO A 113 43.65 4.36 8.67
N GLY A 114 44.79 4.05 9.27
CA GLY A 114 46.13 4.41 8.79
C GLY A 114 46.77 3.46 7.79
N ASP A 115 46.07 2.42 7.31
CA ASP A 115 46.64 1.44 6.38
C ASP A 115 46.96 2.09 5.01
N PRO A 116 48.25 2.24 4.62
CA PRO A 116 48.63 2.91 3.39
C PRO A 116 48.22 2.11 2.15
N ALA A 117 48.22 0.77 2.22
CA ALA A 117 47.86 -0.09 1.10
C ALA A 117 46.35 -0.03 0.83
N ALA A 118 45.53 -0.10 1.89
CA ALA A 118 44.07 0.00 1.75
C ALA A 118 43.65 1.39 1.24
N ARG A 119 44.29 2.47 1.71
CA ARG A 119 44.06 3.84 1.20
C ARG A 119 44.43 3.96 -0.28
N HIS A 120 45.60 3.44 -0.66
CA HIS A 120 46.06 3.48 -2.04
C HIS A 120 45.12 2.70 -2.97
N ASN A 121 44.76 1.47 -2.60
CA ASN A 121 43.87 0.64 -3.41
C ASN A 121 42.45 1.21 -3.50
N LEU A 122 41.91 1.78 -2.42
CA LEU A 122 40.62 2.47 -2.45
C LEU A 122 40.65 3.66 -3.42
N ALA A 123 41.72 4.46 -3.40
CA ALA A 123 41.88 5.59 -4.31
C ALA A 123 41.95 5.12 -5.77
N LEU A 124 42.73 4.07 -6.05
CA LEU A 124 42.84 3.48 -7.38
C LEU A 124 41.49 2.96 -7.89
N VAL A 125 40.76 2.20 -7.07
CA VAL A 125 39.45 1.66 -7.43
C VAL A 125 38.45 2.78 -7.68
N ARG A 126 38.37 3.79 -6.81
CA ARG A 126 37.47 4.93 -7.01
C ARG A 126 37.76 5.66 -8.32
N GLN A 127 39.03 5.88 -8.64
CA GLN A 127 39.42 6.52 -9.90
C GLN A 127 39.05 5.68 -11.12
N ARG A 128 39.18 4.35 -11.04
CA ARG A 128 38.79 3.45 -12.14
C ARG A 128 37.27 3.36 -12.29
N LEU A 129 36.55 3.22 -11.18
CA LEU A 129 35.09 3.22 -11.13
C LEU A 129 34.51 4.50 -11.70
N ALA A 130 35.03 5.67 -11.31
CA ALA A 130 34.63 6.95 -11.87
C ALA A 130 34.77 7.00 -13.40
N ARG A 131 35.87 6.45 -13.95
CA ARG A 131 36.09 6.43 -15.41
C ARG A 131 35.13 5.53 -16.16
N VAL A 132 34.80 4.36 -15.62
CA VAL A 132 33.82 3.45 -16.25
C VAL A 132 32.42 4.04 -16.18
N LEU A 133 32.01 4.57 -15.03
CA LEU A 133 30.73 5.28 -14.87
C LEU A 133 30.62 6.49 -15.79
N HIS A 134 31.69 7.27 -15.92
CA HIS A 134 31.75 8.41 -16.85
C HIS A 134 31.56 7.97 -18.30
N ARG A 135 32.23 6.90 -18.72
CA ARG A 135 32.06 6.32 -20.07
C ARG A 135 30.63 5.85 -20.32
N LEU A 136 30.08 5.05 -19.42
CA LEU A 136 28.69 4.56 -19.51
C LEU A 136 27.70 5.72 -19.58
N GLY A 137 27.89 6.76 -18.76
CA GLY A 137 27.05 7.94 -18.79
C GLY A 137 27.11 8.68 -20.14
N LEU A 138 28.29 8.81 -20.75
CA LEU A 138 28.45 9.42 -22.07
C LEU A 138 27.91 8.55 -23.21
N GLU A 139 28.03 7.23 -23.10
CA GLU A 139 27.45 6.27 -24.06
C GLU A 139 25.92 6.36 -24.05
N SER A 140 25.29 6.34 -22.86
CA SER A 140 23.84 6.55 -22.72
C SER A 140 23.40 7.94 -23.19
N PHE A 141 24.20 8.98 -22.89
CA PHE A 141 23.93 10.34 -23.37
C PHE A 141 23.94 10.41 -24.90
N GLY A 142 24.95 9.82 -25.55
CA GLY A 142 25.02 9.75 -27.01
C GLY A 142 23.89 8.90 -27.61
N ALA A 143 23.52 7.80 -26.97
CA ALA A 143 22.41 6.95 -27.41
C ALA A 143 21.05 7.64 -27.36
N ALA A 144 20.88 8.66 -26.50
CA ALA A 144 19.66 9.46 -26.44
C ALA A 144 19.49 10.40 -27.65
N GLU A 145 20.56 10.67 -28.41
CA GLU A 145 20.47 11.52 -29.59
C GLU A 145 19.61 10.87 -30.68
N GLY A 146 18.62 11.63 -31.18
CA GLY A 146 17.72 11.17 -32.25
C GLY A 146 16.61 10.22 -31.80
N GLN A 147 16.56 9.83 -30.52
CA GLN A 147 15.49 8.99 -29.99
C GLN A 147 14.18 9.77 -29.80
N PRO A 148 13.03 9.08 -29.81
CA PRO A 148 11.76 9.64 -29.33
C PRO A 148 11.89 10.18 -27.90
N VAL A 149 11.06 11.15 -27.55
CA VAL A 149 11.16 11.87 -26.28
C VAL A 149 11.17 10.92 -25.07
N ASP A 150 10.27 9.92 -25.04
CA ASP A 150 10.18 8.97 -23.93
C ASP A 150 11.44 8.12 -23.75
N GLU A 151 12.00 7.62 -24.85
CA GLU A 151 13.21 6.81 -24.84
C GLU A 151 14.43 7.65 -24.49
N ALA A 152 14.53 8.86 -25.05
CA ALA A 152 15.58 9.81 -24.73
C ALA A 152 15.59 10.17 -23.24
N VAL A 153 14.43 10.39 -22.61
CA VAL A 153 14.33 10.70 -21.17
C VAL A 153 14.88 9.54 -20.32
N ASN A 154 14.56 8.29 -20.65
CA ASN A 154 15.06 7.14 -19.90
C ASN A 154 16.59 7.00 -20.02
N LEU A 155 17.13 7.11 -21.23
CA LEU A 155 18.58 7.05 -21.47
C LEU A 155 19.32 8.19 -20.76
N LEU A 156 18.74 9.39 -20.76
CA LEU A 156 19.30 10.56 -20.07
C LEU A 156 19.24 10.40 -18.55
N ARG A 157 18.20 9.77 -18.00
CA ARG A 157 18.13 9.45 -16.57
C ARG A 157 19.25 8.50 -16.15
N ASP A 158 19.49 7.46 -16.95
CA ASP A 158 20.60 6.50 -16.72
C ASP A 158 21.96 7.19 -16.85
N ALA A 159 22.09 8.10 -17.81
CA ALA A 159 23.30 8.90 -18.03
C ALA A 159 23.60 9.82 -16.84
N THR A 160 22.59 10.57 -16.36
CA THR A 160 22.71 11.44 -15.18
C THR A 160 23.11 10.62 -13.95
N ALA A 161 22.43 9.51 -13.67
CA ALA A 161 22.73 8.67 -12.50
C ALA A 161 24.18 8.15 -12.52
N SER A 162 24.66 7.69 -13.68
CA SER A 162 26.03 7.21 -13.84
C SER A 162 27.06 8.33 -13.60
N LEU A 163 26.79 9.53 -14.12
CA LEU A 163 27.69 10.69 -13.98
C LEU A 163 27.68 11.28 -12.56
N GLU A 164 26.55 11.27 -11.86
CA GLU A 164 26.47 11.66 -10.45
C GLU A 164 27.33 10.77 -9.54
N GLU A 165 27.28 9.45 -9.76
CA GLU A 165 28.15 8.52 -9.04
C GLU A 165 29.62 8.70 -9.44
N ALA A 166 29.91 8.94 -10.72
CA ALA A 166 31.27 9.25 -11.17
C ALA A 166 31.84 10.48 -10.43
N VAL A 167 31.05 11.55 -10.28
CA VAL A 167 31.44 12.75 -9.49
C VAL A 167 31.68 12.40 -8.02
N THR A 168 30.88 11.51 -7.43
CA THR A 168 31.06 11.06 -6.03
C THR A 168 32.42 10.38 -5.83
N HIS A 169 32.88 9.61 -6.82
CA HIS A 169 34.16 8.91 -6.76
C HIS A 169 35.36 9.75 -7.18
N ALA A 170 35.16 10.76 -8.02
CA ALA A 170 36.20 11.68 -8.50
C ALA A 170 35.76 13.16 -8.48
N PRO A 171 35.50 13.75 -7.29
CA PRO A 171 34.90 15.09 -7.18
C PRO A 171 35.82 16.22 -7.67
N ALA A 172 37.13 15.99 -7.70
CA ALA A 172 38.12 16.97 -8.17
C ALA A 172 38.28 16.97 -9.69
N ASP A 173 37.69 16.01 -10.42
CA ASP A 173 37.78 15.94 -11.87
C ASP A 173 36.85 17.02 -12.49
N PRO A 174 37.39 18.05 -13.18
CA PRO A 174 36.56 19.06 -13.81
C PRO A 174 35.76 18.50 -14.99
N GLN A 175 36.33 17.56 -15.77
CA GLN A 175 35.69 17.04 -16.97
C GLN A 175 34.42 16.25 -16.63
N ILE A 176 34.47 15.38 -15.62
CA ILE A 176 33.30 14.61 -15.18
C ILE A 176 32.19 15.55 -14.69
N ARG A 177 32.54 16.64 -13.99
CA ARG A 177 31.56 17.63 -13.51
C ARG A 177 30.92 18.41 -14.65
N ASP A 178 31.71 18.83 -15.63
CA ASP A 178 31.24 19.57 -16.80
C ASP A 178 30.35 18.68 -17.69
N ASP A 179 30.75 17.42 -17.91
CA ASP A 179 29.95 16.45 -18.65
C ASP A 179 28.63 16.14 -17.92
N ARG A 180 28.65 15.94 -16.61
CA ARG A 180 27.43 15.79 -15.79
C ARG A 180 26.51 17.00 -15.96
N ALA A 181 27.05 18.22 -15.87
CA ALA A 181 26.25 19.44 -16.02
C ALA A 181 25.64 19.56 -17.43
N ARG A 182 26.35 19.11 -18.47
CA ARG A 182 25.85 19.06 -19.85
C ARG A 182 24.71 18.06 -19.99
N VAL A 183 24.89 16.83 -19.49
CA VAL A 183 23.86 15.77 -19.57
C VAL A 183 22.63 16.16 -18.77
N GLU A 184 22.82 16.71 -17.56
CA GLU A 184 21.72 17.17 -16.72
C GLU A 184 20.90 18.28 -17.41
N LYS A 185 21.57 19.23 -18.06
CA LYS A 185 20.86 20.25 -18.85
C LYS A 185 20.02 19.62 -19.96
N ALA A 186 20.58 18.68 -20.72
CA ALA A 186 19.87 18.00 -21.81
C ALA A 186 18.70 17.14 -21.30
N PHE A 187 18.87 16.47 -20.16
CA PHE A 187 17.83 15.70 -19.49
C PHE A 187 16.64 16.58 -19.14
N ARG A 188 16.91 17.71 -18.48
CA ARG A 188 15.88 18.68 -18.10
C ARG A 188 15.17 19.29 -19.31
N GLU A 189 15.89 19.62 -20.38
CA GLU A 189 15.28 20.07 -21.64
C GLU A 189 14.34 19.02 -22.25
N ARG A 190 14.71 17.73 -22.19
CA ARG A 190 13.86 16.64 -22.68
C ARG A 190 12.65 16.38 -21.82
N LEU A 191 12.77 16.48 -20.50
CA LEU A 191 11.62 16.42 -19.58
C LEU A 191 10.62 17.54 -19.87
N LEU A 192 11.08 18.78 -20.07
CA LEU A 192 10.18 19.88 -20.44
C LEU A 192 9.53 19.68 -21.81
N ALA A 193 10.22 19.06 -22.77
CA ALA A 193 9.62 18.70 -24.06
C ALA A 193 8.54 17.62 -23.91
N ARG A 194 8.76 16.60 -23.07
CA ARG A 194 7.75 15.58 -22.76
C ARG A 194 6.54 16.18 -22.05
N ALA A 195 6.78 17.04 -21.07
CA ALA A 195 5.73 17.77 -20.37
C ALA A 195 4.88 18.62 -21.33
N ALA A 196 5.51 19.29 -22.30
CA ALA A 196 4.79 20.08 -23.30
C ALA A 196 3.91 19.21 -24.23
N ASP A 197 4.37 18.03 -24.64
CA ASP A 197 3.55 17.08 -25.42
C ASP A 197 2.39 16.53 -24.58
N ALA A 198 2.64 16.17 -23.32
CA ALA A 198 1.59 15.77 -22.38
C ALA A 198 0.56 16.90 -22.15
N GLU A 199 1.02 18.14 -21.94
CA GLU A 199 0.16 19.33 -21.85
C GLU A 199 -0.70 19.51 -23.11
N GLN A 200 -0.12 19.40 -24.30
CA GLN A 200 -0.85 19.54 -25.56
C GLN A 200 -1.92 18.46 -25.75
N ARG A 201 -1.62 17.21 -25.38
CA ARG A 201 -2.60 16.12 -25.41
C ARG A 201 -3.70 16.36 -24.37
N GLY A 202 -3.35 16.82 -23.18
CA GLY A 202 -4.31 17.21 -22.16
C GLY A 202 -5.23 18.35 -22.61
N ASP A 203 -4.70 19.34 -23.32
CA ASP A 203 -5.49 20.42 -23.93
C ASP A 203 -6.50 19.88 -24.95
N ALA A 204 -6.08 18.93 -25.79
CA ALA A 204 -6.96 18.30 -26.78
C ALA A 204 -8.08 17.48 -26.12
N ASP A 205 -7.74 16.69 -25.11
CA ASP A 205 -8.72 15.91 -24.34
C ASP A 205 -9.71 16.85 -23.64
N ALA A 206 -9.21 17.92 -22.99
CA ALA A 206 -10.04 18.89 -22.27
C ALA A 206 -11.00 19.69 -23.17
N GLN A 207 -10.73 19.79 -24.48
CA GLN A 207 -11.62 20.45 -25.45
C GLN A 207 -12.87 19.61 -25.78
N THR A 208 -12.83 18.30 -25.60
CA THR A 208 -13.95 17.40 -25.91
C THR A 208 -15.11 17.58 -24.92
N ARG A 209 -14.84 18.08 -23.70
CA ARG A 209 -15.82 18.48 -22.68
C ARG A 209 -16.80 17.37 -22.29
N ASN A 210 -16.31 16.16 -22.06
CA ASN A 210 -17.08 15.10 -21.44
C ASN A 210 -16.31 14.48 -20.25
N ALA A 211 -16.99 13.69 -19.42
CA ALA A 211 -16.40 13.15 -18.19
C ALA A 211 -15.16 12.28 -18.47
N TRP A 212 -15.21 11.44 -19.52
CA TRP A 212 -14.11 10.55 -19.86
C TRP A 212 -12.87 11.31 -20.37
N SER A 213 -13.07 12.28 -21.26
CA SER A 213 -11.98 13.12 -21.77
C SER A 213 -11.40 14.02 -20.68
N ASP A 214 -12.21 14.48 -19.73
CA ASP A 214 -11.75 15.28 -18.59
C ASP A 214 -10.82 14.45 -17.69
N TRP A 215 -11.15 13.17 -17.44
CA TRP A 215 -10.27 12.26 -16.70
C TRP A 215 -8.93 12.02 -17.42
N GLN A 216 -8.94 11.89 -18.76
CA GLN A 216 -7.71 11.76 -19.53
C GLN A 216 -6.86 13.04 -19.48
N ALA A 217 -7.51 14.20 -19.63
CA ALA A 217 -6.83 15.49 -19.53
C ALA A 217 -6.19 15.69 -18.16
N GLU A 218 -6.88 15.30 -17.08
CA GLU A 218 -6.35 15.34 -15.71
C GLU A 218 -5.08 14.49 -15.58
N ALA A 219 -5.10 13.25 -16.09
CA ALA A 219 -3.94 12.37 -16.08
C ALA A 219 -2.74 12.98 -16.85
N ARG A 220 -3.00 13.59 -18.02
CA ARG A 220 -1.97 14.23 -18.85
C ARG A 220 -1.37 15.48 -18.21
N TYR A 221 -2.18 16.32 -17.58
CA TYR A 221 -1.64 17.47 -16.86
C TYR A 221 -0.81 17.04 -15.64
N ARG A 222 -1.21 15.98 -14.92
CA ARG A 222 -0.39 15.43 -13.82
C ARG A 222 0.93 14.85 -14.31
N GLU A 223 0.92 14.13 -15.42
CA GLU A 223 2.14 13.63 -16.09
C GLU A 223 3.09 14.81 -16.41
N ALA A 224 2.56 15.86 -17.05
CA ALA A 224 3.33 17.06 -17.35
C ALA A 224 3.91 17.74 -16.08
N LEU A 225 3.12 17.86 -15.00
CA LEU A 225 3.60 18.44 -13.74
C LEU A 225 4.70 17.60 -13.10
N GLY A 226 4.62 16.27 -13.19
CA GLY A 226 5.67 15.37 -12.72
C GLY A 226 7.01 15.60 -13.45
N ASP A 227 6.96 15.68 -14.77
CA ASP A 227 8.14 15.96 -15.60
C ASP A 227 8.73 17.35 -15.34
N ILE A 228 7.87 18.36 -15.19
CA ILE A 228 8.31 19.73 -14.85
C ILE A 228 8.96 19.76 -13.47
N ALA A 229 8.43 19.01 -12.51
CA ALA A 229 9.01 18.92 -11.17
C ALA A 229 10.39 18.25 -11.19
N GLU A 230 10.56 17.15 -11.93
CA GLU A 230 11.85 16.48 -12.12
C GLU A 230 12.85 17.37 -12.87
N ALA A 231 12.38 18.22 -13.79
CA ALA A 231 13.21 19.17 -14.52
C ALA A 231 13.67 20.39 -13.68
N ARG A 232 13.20 20.57 -12.44
CA ARG A 232 13.63 21.66 -11.56
C ARG A 232 14.83 21.23 -10.72
N PRO A 233 15.79 22.14 -10.47
CA PRO A 233 16.94 21.78 -9.63
C PRO A 233 16.48 21.47 -8.21
N PRO A 234 17.11 20.51 -7.51
CA PRO A 234 16.69 20.06 -6.18
C PRO A 234 16.74 21.14 -5.10
N THR A 235 17.46 22.24 -5.33
CA THR A 235 17.49 23.41 -4.43
C THR A 235 16.31 24.38 -4.63
N ALA A 236 15.45 24.15 -5.61
CA ALA A 236 14.30 25.01 -5.93
C ALA A 236 12.98 24.53 -5.27
N THR A 237 13.05 23.69 -4.23
CA THR A 237 11.87 23.25 -3.47
C THR A 237 11.16 24.39 -2.76
N ASP A 238 11.83 25.54 -2.56
CA ASP A 238 11.19 26.78 -2.13
C ASP A 238 10.59 27.49 -3.35
N THR A 239 9.26 27.61 -3.40
CA THR A 239 8.50 28.40 -4.39
C THR A 239 8.86 29.90 -4.38
N THR A 240 9.65 30.34 -3.40
CA THR A 240 10.18 31.71 -3.25
C THR A 240 11.57 31.90 -3.87
N SER A 241 12.22 30.83 -4.31
CA SER A 241 13.56 30.90 -4.91
C SER A 241 13.47 31.43 -6.34
N ARG A 242 14.16 32.54 -6.59
CA ARG A 242 14.19 33.18 -7.93
C ARG A 242 14.88 32.23 -8.92
N PRO A 243 14.31 32.00 -10.13
CA PRO A 243 14.95 31.15 -11.13
C PRO A 243 16.34 31.69 -11.48
N THR A 244 17.33 30.81 -11.43
CA THR A 244 18.75 31.16 -11.59
C THR A 244 19.25 31.00 -13.02
N SER A 245 18.48 30.34 -13.88
CA SER A 245 18.78 30.12 -15.29
C SER A 245 17.52 30.25 -16.17
N PRO A 246 17.66 30.49 -17.49
CA PRO A 246 16.53 30.50 -18.42
C PRO A 246 15.70 29.21 -18.37
N LEU A 247 16.35 28.06 -18.19
CA LEU A 247 15.68 26.76 -18.11
C LEU A 247 14.83 26.63 -16.83
N ASP A 248 15.32 27.15 -15.70
CA ASP A 248 14.55 27.21 -14.45
C ASP A 248 13.31 28.09 -14.60
N GLN A 249 13.45 29.21 -15.33
CA GLN A 249 12.33 30.10 -15.63
C GLN A 249 11.30 29.40 -16.52
N THR A 250 11.74 28.72 -17.59
CA THR A 250 10.83 27.95 -18.47
C THR A 250 10.08 26.86 -17.69
N ALA A 251 10.77 26.14 -16.79
CA ALA A 251 10.14 25.13 -15.94
C ALA A 251 9.11 25.75 -14.97
N ALA A 252 9.43 26.88 -14.34
CA ALA A 252 8.51 27.58 -13.45
C ALA A 252 7.26 28.08 -14.19
N GLU A 253 7.44 28.72 -15.36
CA GLU A 253 6.33 29.18 -16.19
C GLU A 253 5.46 28.04 -16.72
N ALA A 254 6.08 26.89 -17.06
CA ALA A 254 5.36 25.68 -17.43
C ALA A 254 4.56 25.12 -16.26
N HIS A 255 5.15 25.05 -15.06
CA HIS A 255 4.46 24.59 -13.85
C HIS A 255 3.23 25.45 -13.58
N ASP A 256 3.39 26.77 -13.50
CA ASP A 256 2.29 27.70 -13.19
C ASP A 256 1.15 27.60 -14.21
N ARG A 257 1.50 27.44 -15.49
CA ARG A 257 0.53 27.30 -16.58
C ARG A 257 -0.22 25.97 -16.51
N VAL A 258 0.48 24.85 -16.35
CA VAL A 258 -0.17 23.52 -16.29
C VAL A 258 -0.98 23.37 -15.01
N SER A 259 -0.50 23.87 -13.87
CA SER A 259 -1.27 23.89 -12.61
C SER A 259 -2.53 24.75 -12.72
N GLN A 260 -2.49 25.88 -13.45
CA GLN A 260 -3.71 26.64 -13.76
C GLN A 260 -4.71 25.79 -14.55
N LYS A 261 -4.25 25.15 -15.63
CA LYS A 261 -5.11 24.33 -16.50
C LYS A 261 -5.74 23.16 -15.74
N LEU A 262 -4.96 22.50 -14.88
CA LEU A 262 -5.45 21.41 -14.04
C LEU A 262 -6.48 21.92 -13.02
N ALA A 263 -6.22 23.05 -12.35
CA ALA A 263 -7.17 23.65 -11.42
C ALA A 263 -8.48 24.09 -12.12
N ASP A 264 -8.39 24.65 -13.33
CA ASP A 264 -9.56 25.00 -14.15
C ASP A 264 -10.37 23.76 -14.56
N LEU A 265 -9.68 22.70 -14.99
CA LEU A 265 -10.30 21.42 -15.35
C LEU A 265 -11.04 20.79 -14.16
N LEU A 266 -10.37 20.67 -13.02
CA LEU A 266 -10.95 20.14 -11.79
C LEU A 266 -12.13 21.00 -11.32
N THR A 267 -12.02 22.33 -11.41
CA THR A 267 -13.14 23.24 -11.10
C THR A 267 -14.34 22.97 -12.02
N ARG A 268 -14.11 22.75 -13.31
CA ARG A 268 -15.19 22.40 -14.26
C ARG A 268 -15.82 21.05 -13.93
N MET A 269 -15.01 20.03 -13.58
CA MET A 269 -15.52 18.73 -13.16
C MET A 269 -16.39 18.88 -11.91
N GLY A 270 -15.91 19.62 -10.90
CA GLY A 270 -16.68 19.90 -9.69
C GLY A 270 -17.99 20.66 -9.96
N GLN A 271 -18.01 21.58 -10.92
CA GLN A 271 -19.24 22.28 -11.31
C GLN A 271 -20.28 21.36 -11.97
N ARG A 272 -19.83 20.35 -12.72
CA ARG A 272 -20.74 19.36 -13.33
C ARG A 272 -21.35 18.46 -12.26
N GLU A 273 -20.52 17.87 -11.40
CA GLU A 273 -21.00 17.05 -10.29
C GLU A 273 -21.92 17.86 -9.35
N GLN A 274 -21.61 19.14 -9.11
CA GLN A 274 -22.50 20.03 -8.38
C GLN A 274 -23.86 20.20 -9.07
N ALA A 275 -23.89 20.35 -10.40
CA ALA A 275 -25.12 20.49 -11.16
C ALA A 275 -25.95 19.19 -11.16
N ASP A 276 -25.29 18.04 -11.26
CA ASP A 276 -25.93 16.73 -11.16
C ASP A 276 -26.54 16.53 -9.77
N GLY A 277 -25.79 16.85 -8.70
CA GLY A 277 -26.30 16.80 -7.33
C GLY A 277 -27.48 17.76 -7.09
N GLN A 278 -27.46 18.95 -7.70
CA GLN A 278 -28.61 19.87 -7.66
C GLN A 278 -29.85 19.27 -8.34
N ALA A 279 -29.68 18.63 -9.50
CA ALA A 279 -30.77 18.01 -10.23
C ALA A 279 -31.39 16.82 -9.47
N GLN A 280 -30.55 16.05 -8.76
CA GLN A 280 -31.01 14.91 -7.97
C GLN A 280 -31.60 15.31 -6.62
N SER A 281 -31.26 16.50 -6.10
CA SER A 281 -31.59 16.89 -4.73
C SER A 281 -33.07 16.81 -4.39
N GLU A 282 -34.00 16.97 -5.34
CA GLU A 282 -35.44 16.91 -5.05
C GLU A 282 -36.00 15.48 -4.95
N TRP A 283 -35.41 14.52 -5.66
CA TRP A 283 -36.01 13.20 -5.87
C TRP A 283 -35.15 12.05 -5.34
N ASN A 284 -33.84 12.26 -5.26
CA ASN A 284 -32.88 11.30 -4.75
C ASN A 284 -31.80 12.00 -3.89
N PRO A 285 -32.11 12.32 -2.62
CA PRO A 285 -31.19 13.07 -1.75
C PRO A 285 -29.87 12.34 -1.49
N ASP A 286 -29.87 11.00 -1.44
CA ASP A 286 -28.66 10.21 -1.22
C ASP A 286 -27.70 10.28 -2.42
N GLU A 287 -28.23 10.17 -3.64
CA GLU A 287 -27.42 10.36 -4.87
C GLU A 287 -26.91 11.79 -4.97
N ALA A 288 -27.76 12.77 -4.66
CA ALA A 288 -27.36 14.18 -4.63
C ALA A 288 -26.20 14.46 -3.66
N LEU A 289 -26.20 13.84 -2.48
CA LEU A 289 -25.09 13.94 -1.54
C LEU A 289 -23.80 13.33 -2.11
N GLY A 290 -23.90 12.18 -2.78
CA GLY A 290 -22.75 11.56 -3.45
C GLY A 290 -22.13 12.45 -4.53
N ASP A 291 -22.96 13.10 -5.35
CA ASP A 291 -22.53 14.04 -6.38
C ASP A 291 -21.90 15.30 -5.75
N PHE A 292 -22.49 15.84 -4.67
CA PHE A 292 -21.88 16.95 -3.94
C PHE A 292 -20.53 16.59 -3.31
N GLU A 293 -20.37 15.38 -2.77
CA GLU A 293 -19.09 14.91 -2.25
C GLU A 293 -18.04 14.76 -3.36
N ALA A 294 -18.44 14.27 -4.55
CA ALA A 294 -17.57 14.24 -5.72
C ALA A 294 -17.16 15.66 -6.15
N ALA A 295 -18.12 16.60 -6.19
CA ALA A 295 -17.86 18.00 -6.49
C ALA A 295 -16.87 18.63 -5.51
N LEU A 296 -17.07 18.40 -4.21
CA LEU A 296 -16.21 18.92 -3.15
C LEU A 296 -14.77 18.43 -3.31
N ARG A 297 -14.57 17.13 -3.56
CA ARG A 297 -13.23 16.56 -3.82
C ARG A 297 -12.52 17.24 -4.99
N HIS A 298 -13.23 17.51 -6.09
CA HIS A 298 -12.63 18.21 -7.22
C HIS A 298 -12.25 19.66 -6.90
N PHE A 299 -13.08 20.40 -6.17
CA PHE A 299 -12.75 21.78 -5.76
C PHE A 299 -11.59 21.84 -4.76
N GLU A 300 -11.51 20.88 -3.84
CA GLU A 300 -10.40 20.76 -2.89
C GLU A 300 -9.10 20.44 -3.63
N GLN A 301 -9.12 19.47 -4.56
CA GLN A 301 -7.96 19.15 -5.40
C GLN A 301 -7.52 20.37 -6.22
N ALA A 302 -8.44 21.12 -6.83
CA ALA A 302 -8.10 22.33 -7.58
C ALA A 302 -7.39 23.38 -6.71
N GLN A 303 -7.73 23.49 -5.42
CA GLN A 303 -7.08 24.39 -4.48
C GLN A 303 -5.73 23.88 -3.97
N VAL A 304 -5.53 22.55 -3.91
CA VAL A 304 -4.22 21.95 -3.64
C VAL A 304 -3.26 22.25 -4.80
N GLU A 305 -3.71 22.06 -6.04
CA GLU A 305 -2.90 22.33 -7.23
C GLU A 305 -2.61 23.82 -7.41
N ARG A 306 -3.59 24.68 -7.10
CA ARG A 306 -3.43 26.13 -7.13
C ARG A 306 -4.07 26.80 -5.91
N PRO A 307 -3.28 27.06 -4.85
CA PRO A 307 -3.75 27.82 -3.70
C PRO A 307 -4.27 29.19 -4.13
N GLY A 308 -5.46 29.57 -3.66
CA GLY A 308 -6.11 30.82 -4.06
C GLY A 308 -6.88 30.77 -5.38
N HIS A 309 -7.12 29.58 -5.95
CA HIS A 309 -7.99 29.44 -7.11
C HIS A 309 -9.44 29.84 -6.79
N GLU A 310 -9.82 31.08 -7.11
CA GLU A 310 -11.06 31.67 -6.62
C GLU A 310 -12.32 30.93 -7.08
N ALA A 311 -12.34 30.41 -8.31
CA ALA A 311 -13.49 29.71 -8.84
C ALA A 311 -13.75 28.39 -8.09
N ALA A 312 -12.68 27.66 -7.75
CA ALA A 312 -12.76 26.45 -6.94
C ALA A 312 -13.22 26.78 -5.51
N ALA A 313 -12.63 27.80 -4.88
CA ALA A 313 -13.01 28.22 -3.53
C ALA A 313 -14.48 28.69 -3.45
N ARG A 314 -15.00 29.34 -4.51
CA ARG A 314 -16.42 29.69 -4.61
C ARG A 314 -17.30 28.44 -4.78
N GLY A 315 -16.89 27.51 -5.65
CA GLY A 315 -17.58 26.24 -5.87
C GLY A 315 -17.69 25.40 -4.60
N GLU A 316 -16.58 25.22 -3.88
CA GLU A 316 -16.55 24.53 -2.59
C GLU A 316 -17.56 25.13 -1.61
N ARG A 317 -17.54 26.45 -1.40
CA ARG A 317 -18.47 27.12 -0.47
C ARG A 317 -19.92 26.94 -0.90
N ALA A 318 -20.20 26.95 -2.21
CA ALA A 318 -21.54 26.74 -2.75
C ALA A 318 -22.02 25.30 -2.52
N VAL A 319 -21.16 24.30 -2.76
CA VAL A 319 -21.47 22.88 -2.53
C VAL A 319 -21.70 22.60 -1.06
N ARG A 320 -20.81 23.06 -0.16
CA ARG A 320 -20.97 22.89 1.29
C ARG A 320 -22.30 23.47 1.77
N ARG A 321 -22.69 24.64 1.27
CA ARG A 321 -23.99 25.26 1.59
C ARG A 321 -25.17 24.47 1.02
N ALA A 322 -25.04 23.89 -0.17
CA ALA A 322 -26.09 23.05 -0.75
C ALA A 322 -26.28 21.76 0.04
N MET A 323 -25.19 21.08 0.42
CA MET A 323 -25.21 19.90 1.29
C MET A 323 -25.82 20.22 2.66
N GLU A 324 -25.44 21.34 3.26
CA GLU A 324 -26.02 21.82 4.53
C GLU A 324 -27.54 21.96 4.42
N GLN A 325 -28.01 22.64 3.36
CA GLN A 325 -29.44 22.84 3.14
C GLN A 325 -30.19 21.53 2.89
N LEU A 326 -29.60 20.62 2.13
CA LEU A 326 -30.16 19.30 1.85
C LEU A 326 -30.30 18.50 3.14
N HIS A 327 -29.24 18.40 3.94
CA HIS A 327 -29.28 17.75 5.24
C HIS A 327 -30.31 18.38 6.20
N VAL A 328 -30.41 19.70 6.25
CA VAL A 328 -31.44 20.35 7.08
C VAL A 328 -32.84 19.95 6.63
N ARG A 329 -33.10 19.92 5.32
CA ARG A 329 -34.42 19.56 4.78
C ARG A 329 -34.77 18.10 5.07
N GLU A 330 -33.87 17.17 4.76
CA GLU A 330 -34.07 15.74 5.03
C GLU A 330 -34.21 15.48 6.54
N GLY A 331 -33.41 16.18 7.36
CA GLY A 331 -33.53 16.13 8.82
C GLY A 331 -34.90 16.62 9.32
N GLN A 332 -35.44 17.70 8.75
CA GLN A 332 -36.76 18.22 9.11
C GLN A 332 -37.90 17.26 8.72
N ASP A 333 -37.82 16.66 7.54
CA ASP A 333 -38.84 15.73 7.07
C ASP A 333 -38.81 14.41 7.86
N ALA A 334 -37.62 13.88 8.15
CA ALA A 334 -37.45 12.76 9.05
C ALA A 334 -37.92 13.10 10.48
N LEU A 335 -37.60 14.27 11.02
CA LEU A 335 -38.06 14.68 12.35
C LEU A 335 -39.59 14.75 12.42
N ARG A 336 -40.23 15.32 11.39
CA ARG A 336 -41.70 15.39 11.29
C ARG A 336 -42.33 14.00 11.27
N GLN A 337 -41.83 13.11 10.41
CA GLN A 337 -42.30 11.74 10.32
C GLN A 337 -42.08 10.98 11.65
N GLY A 338 -40.93 11.17 12.30
CA GLY A 338 -40.62 10.60 13.60
C GLY A 338 -41.59 11.03 14.70
N ARG A 339 -41.96 12.32 14.73
CA ARG A 339 -42.99 12.83 15.66
C ARG A 339 -44.36 12.19 15.42
N GLU A 340 -44.78 12.08 14.16
CA GLU A 340 -46.06 11.47 13.79
C GLU A 340 -46.11 9.98 14.18
N GLN A 341 -45.02 9.26 13.92
CA GLN A 341 -44.87 7.86 14.30
C GLN A 341 -44.87 7.69 15.83
N LEU A 342 -44.22 8.59 16.57
CA LEU A 342 -44.20 8.56 18.04
C LEU A 342 -45.59 8.85 18.61
N ALA A 343 -46.36 9.75 17.99
CA ALA A 343 -47.75 10.01 18.36
C ALA A 343 -48.68 8.80 18.08
N GLN A 344 -48.33 7.94 17.12
CA GLN A 344 -49.06 6.71 16.76
C GLN A 344 -48.42 5.43 17.33
N PRO A 345 -47.89 5.50 18.56
CA PRO A 345 -46.84 4.63 19.14
C PRO A 345 -46.25 3.58 18.19
N SER A 346 -45.63 4.01 17.09
CA SER A 346 -44.97 3.15 16.12
C SER A 346 -43.52 2.87 16.54
N PRO A 347 -43.07 1.60 16.53
CA PRO A 347 -41.69 1.24 16.86
C PRO A 347 -40.66 1.74 15.83
N GLN A 348 -41.12 2.21 14.65
CA GLN A 348 -40.24 2.79 13.62
C GLN A 348 -39.76 4.21 13.99
N SER A 349 -40.45 4.88 14.92
CA SER A 349 -40.13 6.26 15.34
C SER A 349 -38.66 6.43 15.76
N ALA A 350 -38.08 5.43 16.43
CA ALA A 350 -36.68 5.49 16.87
C ALA A 350 -35.70 5.57 15.68
N ALA A 351 -35.89 4.73 14.66
CA ALA A 351 -35.04 4.72 13.47
C ALA A 351 -35.16 6.04 12.71
N THR A 352 -36.39 6.51 12.48
CA THR A 352 -36.64 7.76 11.77
C THR A 352 -36.08 8.99 12.52
N LEU A 353 -36.23 9.05 13.85
CA LEU A 353 -35.65 10.13 14.67
C LEU A 353 -34.12 10.07 14.72
N SER A 354 -33.53 8.87 14.68
CA SER A 354 -32.07 8.72 14.57
C SER A 354 -31.56 9.20 13.22
N THR A 355 -32.26 8.90 12.12
CA THR A 355 -31.94 9.45 10.79
C THR A 355 -32.03 10.97 10.78
N ALA A 356 -33.08 11.54 11.37
CA ALA A 356 -33.23 12.99 11.52
C ALA A 356 -32.04 13.62 12.25
N LEU A 357 -31.64 13.02 13.39
CA LEU A 357 -30.49 13.47 14.15
C LEU A 357 -29.20 13.42 13.33
N GLY A 358 -28.95 12.31 12.62
CA GLY A 358 -27.77 12.16 11.76
C GLY A 358 -27.67 13.24 10.69
N HIS A 359 -28.79 13.58 10.03
CA HIS A 359 -28.81 14.67 9.06
C HIS A 359 -28.53 16.04 9.70
N PHE A 360 -29.13 16.36 10.85
CA PHE A 360 -28.83 17.63 11.52
C PHE A 360 -27.38 17.73 11.99
N GLU A 361 -26.80 16.62 12.49
CA GLU A 361 -25.38 16.57 12.85
C GLU A 361 -24.47 16.75 11.64
N ALA A 362 -24.81 16.16 10.50
CA ALA A 362 -24.08 16.39 9.24
C ALA A 362 -24.18 17.85 8.79
N ALA A 363 -25.34 18.49 8.91
CA ALA A 363 -25.50 19.93 8.64
C ALA A 363 -24.65 20.79 9.60
N LEU A 364 -24.59 20.45 10.89
CA LEU A 364 -23.77 21.16 11.88
C LEU A 364 -22.27 20.95 11.66
N ALA A 365 -21.84 19.81 11.10
CA ALA A 365 -20.45 19.59 10.71
C ALA A 365 -20.04 20.53 9.55
N LEU A 366 -20.96 20.87 8.66
CA LEU A 366 -20.74 21.83 7.57
C LEU A 366 -20.83 23.28 8.05
N ASN A 367 -21.78 23.58 8.94
CA ASN A 367 -21.99 24.89 9.53
C ASN A 367 -22.42 24.78 11.01
N PRO A 368 -21.48 24.91 11.96
CA PRO A 368 -21.78 24.80 13.39
C PRO A 368 -22.74 25.87 13.92
N LEU A 369 -22.96 26.96 13.17
CA LEU A 369 -23.83 28.07 13.55
C LEU A 369 -25.23 27.99 12.92
N ASN A 370 -25.57 26.86 12.28
CA ASN A 370 -26.90 26.67 11.73
C ASN A 370 -27.92 26.42 12.86
N GLY A 371 -28.63 27.48 13.25
CA GLY A 371 -29.62 27.40 14.34
C GLY A 371 -30.82 26.49 14.04
N VAL A 372 -31.15 26.25 12.77
CA VAL A 372 -32.23 25.31 12.40
C VAL A 372 -31.78 23.87 12.64
N ALA A 373 -30.56 23.53 12.24
CA ALA A 373 -29.96 22.23 12.49
C ALA A 373 -29.73 21.99 13.99
N GLU A 374 -29.27 23.00 14.72
CA GLU A 374 -29.08 22.91 16.17
C GLU A 374 -30.39 22.63 16.90
N ALA A 375 -31.44 23.41 16.61
CA ALA A 375 -32.77 23.21 17.20
C ALA A 375 -33.36 21.84 16.83
N GLY A 376 -33.26 21.45 15.56
CA GLY A 376 -33.71 20.14 15.08
C GLY A 376 -32.99 18.98 15.74
N ALA A 377 -31.67 19.05 15.89
CA ALA A 377 -30.88 18.04 16.58
C ALA A 377 -31.21 17.96 18.07
N ALA A 378 -31.35 19.10 18.74
CA ALA A 378 -31.73 19.15 20.14
C ALA A 378 -33.10 18.49 20.38
N GLU A 379 -34.05 18.76 19.50
CA GLU A 379 -35.37 18.16 19.59
C GLU A 379 -35.37 16.66 19.26
N ALA A 380 -34.66 16.24 18.21
CA ALA A 380 -34.50 14.82 17.90
C ALA A 380 -33.91 14.06 19.10
N ARG A 381 -32.86 14.61 19.74
CA ARG A 381 -32.26 14.04 20.97
C ARG A 381 -33.23 14.00 22.14
N GLN A 382 -34.15 14.95 22.25
CA GLN A 382 -35.16 14.97 23.30
C GLN A 382 -36.22 13.88 23.10
N LEU A 383 -36.64 13.61 21.86
CA LEU A 383 -37.69 12.64 21.53
C LEU A 383 -37.17 11.19 21.45
N LEU A 384 -35.91 11.03 21.06
CA LEU A 384 -35.30 9.72 20.80
C LEU A 384 -35.37 8.73 21.98
N PRO A 385 -35.18 9.11 23.27
CA PRO A 385 -35.28 8.18 24.40
C PRO A 385 -36.65 7.53 24.54
N GLU A 386 -37.73 8.29 24.28
CA GLU A 386 -39.10 7.77 24.33
C GLU A 386 -39.33 6.79 23.17
N ALA A 387 -38.93 7.18 21.96
CA ALA A 387 -39.04 6.35 20.77
C ALA A 387 -38.25 5.04 20.89
N LEU A 388 -37.01 5.10 21.40
CA LEU A 388 -36.18 3.92 21.68
C LEU A 388 -36.81 3.00 22.73
N THR A 389 -37.41 3.57 23.78
CA THR A 389 -38.12 2.77 24.79
C THR A 389 -39.28 2.00 24.14
N LEU A 390 -40.04 2.65 23.27
CA LEU A 390 -41.15 2.04 22.54
C LEU A 390 -40.67 0.95 21.56
N ALA A 391 -39.61 1.22 20.81
CA ALA A 391 -38.99 0.24 19.91
C ALA A 391 -38.49 -0.99 20.68
N GLY A 392 -37.81 -0.77 21.82
CA GLY A 392 -37.35 -1.83 22.71
C GLY A 392 -38.49 -2.68 23.26
N GLN A 393 -39.62 -2.06 23.65
CA GLN A 393 -40.82 -2.78 24.10
C GLN A 393 -41.43 -3.63 22.97
N ALA A 394 -41.53 -3.09 21.76
CA ALA A 394 -42.07 -3.81 20.61
C ALA A 394 -41.18 -5.02 20.24
N ARG A 395 -39.85 -4.84 20.25
CA ARG A 395 -38.88 -5.91 20.03
C ARG A 395 -38.90 -6.96 21.13
N MET A 396 -39.04 -6.55 22.39
CA MET A 396 -39.24 -7.48 23.50
C MET A 396 -40.50 -8.34 23.31
N GLN A 397 -41.63 -7.75 22.91
CA GLN A 397 -42.86 -8.49 22.61
C GLN A 397 -42.74 -9.37 21.36
N ALA A 398 -41.94 -8.97 20.37
CA ALA A 398 -41.61 -9.81 19.22
C ALA A 398 -40.78 -11.03 19.66
N GLY A 399 -39.80 -10.81 20.55
CA GLY A 399 -39.02 -11.87 21.19
C GLY A 399 -39.89 -12.88 21.94
N GLU A 400 -40.85 -12.40 22.76
CA GLU A 400 -41.78 -13.27 23.50
C GLU A 400 -42.62 -14.17 22.58
N ARG A 401 -43.05 -13.62 21.43
CA ARG A 401 -43.77 -14.40 20.41
C ARG A 401 -42.84 -15.41 19.76
N ALA A 402 -41.61 -14.99 19.42
CA ALA A 402 -40.60 -15.84 18.81
C ALA A 402 -40.15 -17.00 19.70
N GLU A 403 -40.17 -16.86 21.02
CA GLU A 403 -39.85 -17.96 21.95
C GLU A 403 -40.72 -19.22 21.71
N GLN A 404 -41.92 -19.05 21.14
CA GLN A 404 -42.84 -20.16 20.89
C GLN A 404 -42.43 -21.03 19.70
N TYR A 405 -41.60 -20.52 18.78
CA TYR A 405 -41.29 -21.21 17.53
C TYR A 405 -39.82 -21.16 17.09
N SER A 406 -39.02 -20.20 17.55
CA SER A 406 -37.59 -20.10 17.23
C SER A 406 -36.79 -19.40 18.34
N VAL A 407 -35.92 -20.15 19.00
CA VAL A 407 -34.99 -19.64 20.02
C VAL A 407 -34.02 -18.61 19.43
N ALA A 408 -33.53 -18.83 18.20
CA ALA A 408 -32.61 -17.93 17.52
C ALA A 408 -33.27 -16.58 17.20
N SER A 409 -34.50 -16.59 16.67
CA SER A 409 -35.27 -15.37 16.40
C SER A 409 -35.60 -14.60 17.69
N ALA A 410 -35.97 -15.32 18.77
CA ALA A 410 -36.19 -14.71 20.06
C ALA A 410 -34.93 -14.02 20.60
N LEU A 411 -33.78 -14.69 20.50
CA LEU A 411 -32.49 -14.15 20.93
C LEU A 411 -32.17 -12.84 20.19
N ALA A 412 -32.30 -12.82 18.86
CA ALA A 412 -32.04 -11.63 18.05
C ALA A 412 -32.94 -10.45 18.46
N HIS A 413 -34.26 -10.68 18.58
CA HIS A 413 -35.19 -9.63 18.99
C HIS A 413 -34.89 -9.09 20.40
N TYR A 414 -34.52 -9.96 21.35
CA TYR A 414 -34.15 -9.48 22.68
C TYR A 414 -32.82 -8.74 22.71
N GLN A 415 -31.84 -9.10 21.86
CA GLN A 415 -30.60 -8.34 21.72
C GLN A 415 -30.84 -6.94 21.17
N GLU A 416 -31.69 -6.82 20.15
CA GLU A 416 -32.09 -5.52 19.62
C GLU A 416 -32.89 -4.69 20.65
N ALA A 417 -33.74 -5.34 21.46
CA ALA A 417 -34.46 -4.67 22.54
C ALA A 417 -33.52 -4.18 23.66
N GLU A 418 -32.53 -4.99 24.05
CA GLU A 418 -31.48 -4.62 24.99
C GLU A 418 -30.72 -3.39 24.49
N SER A 419 -30.31 -3.40 23.22
CA SER A 419 -29.62 -2.26 22.58
C SER A 419 -30.45 -0.97 22.62
N ASP A 420 -31.74 -1.03 22.25
CA ASP A 420 -32.61 0.16 22.30
C ASP A 420 -32.76 0.72 23.71
N PHE A 421 -33.00 -0.15 24.71
CA PHE A 421 -33.14 0.29 26.10
C PHE A 421 -31.84 0.88 26.64
N GLN A 422 -30.69 0.30 26.31
CA GLN A 422 -29.39 0.85 26.69
C GLN A 422 -29.14 2.20 26.05
N GLN A 423 -29.44 2.37 24.76
CA GLN A 423 -29.32 3.65 24.07
C GLN A 423 -30.26 4.70 24.67
N ALA A 424 -31.51 4.33 24.99
CA ALA A 424 -32.45 5.23 25.65
C ALA A 424 -31.91 5.73 27.01
N LEU A 425 -31.29 4.84 27.79
CA LEU A 425 -30.69 5.18 29.09
C LEU A 425 -29.38 5.96 28.96
N ALA A 426 -28.62 5.76 27.89
CA ALA A 426 -27.43 6.56 27.62
C ALA A 426 -27.79 8.03 27.34
N LEU A 427 -28.91 8.26 26.64
CA LEU A 427 -29.42 9.59 26.32
C LEU A 427 -30.17 10.22 27.51
N LEU A 428 -30.99 9.43 28.21
CA LEU A 428 -31.76 9.87 29.37
C LEU A 428 -31.65 8.83 30.51
N PRO A 429 -30.67 8.98 31.41
CA PRO A 429 -30.41 8.00 32.47
C PRO A 429 -31.62 7.67 33.32
N ASP A 430 -32.45 8.67 33.63
CA ASP A 430 -33.62 8.53 34.50
C ASP A 430 -34.87 7.96 33.82
N GLN A 431 -34.72 7.39 32.62
CA GLN A 431 -35.85 6.82 31.89
C GLN A 431 -36.31 5.48 32.50
N THR A 432 -37.28 5.58 33.41
CA THR A 432 -37.78 4.44 34.21
C THR A 432 -38.32 3.29 33.38
N GLN A 433 -39.02 3.56 32.27
CA GLN A 433 -39.58 2.51 31.41
C GLN A 433 -38.48 1.71 30.70
N ALA A 434 -37.41 2.39 30.22
CA ALA A 434 -36.27 1.71 29.63
C ALA A 434 -35.51 0.85 30.66
N ARG A 435 -35.30 1.37 31.90
CA ARG A 435 -34.71 0.57 32.99
C ARG A 435 -35.52 -0.69 33.29
N ARG A 436 -36.85 -0.57 33.33
CA ARG A 436 -37.74 -1.72 33.55
C ARG A 436 -37.69 -2.72 32.40
N GLY A 437 -37.69 -2.23 31.16
CA GLY A 437 -37.55 -3.08 29.97
C GLY A 437 -36.24 -3.88 30.00
N LEU A 438 -35.12 -3.22 30.32
CA LEU A 438 -33.81 -3.85 30.46
C LEU A 438 -33.83 -4.95 31.54
N GLN A 439 -34.38 -4.66 32.73
CA GLN A 439 -34.53 -5.64 33.82
C GLN A 439 -35.38 -6.86 33.45
N GLN A 440 -36.27 -6.74 32.46
CA GLN A 440 -37.09 -7.85 31.95
C GLN A 440 -36.38 -8.63 30.84
N VAL A 441 -35.62 -7.95 29.98
CA VAL A 441 -34.93 -8.54 28.82
C VAL A 441 -33.67 -9.30 29.25
N GLU A 442 -32.86 -8.74 30.15
CA GLU A 442 -31.59 -9.34 30.62
C GLU A 442 -31.72 -10.80 31.09
N PRO A 443 -32.62 -11.17 32.02
CA PRO A 443 -32.73 -12.55 32.47
C PRO A 443 -33.20 -13.50 31.36
N ARG A 444 -34.02 -13.02 30.41
CA ARG A 444 -34.48 -13.81 29.27
C ARG A 444 -33.35 -14.06 28.27
N LEU A 445 -32.56 -13.04 27.97
CA LEU A 445 -31.34 -13.18 27.16
C LEU A 445 -30.37 -14.17 27.77
N ALA A 446 -30.10 -14.08 29.07
CA ALA A 446 -29.21 -15.00 29.76
C ALA A 446 -29.68 -16.47 29.60
N ARG A 447 -30.97 -16.71 29.83
CA ARG A 447 -31.59 -18.04 29.66
C ARG A 447 -31.51 -18.54 28.21
N LEU A 448 -31.84 -17.72 27.21
CA LEU A 448 -31.79 -18.13 25.81
C LEU A 448 -30.36 -18.39 25.34
N ARG A 449 -29.39 -17.56 25.77
CA ARG A 449 -27.95 -17.78 25.49
C ARG A 449 -27.48 -19.11 26.09
N GLU A 450 -27.93 -19.47 27.29
CA GLU A 450 -27.62 -20.76 27.92
C GLU A 450 -28.24 -21.94 27.15
N LEU A 451 -29.50 -21.83 26.73
CA LEU A 451 -30.16 -22.87 25.91
C LEU A 451 -29.43 -23.10 24.58
N VAL A 452 -29.06 -22.03 23.87
CA VAL A 452 -28.29 -22.12 22.62
C VAL A 452 -26.92 -22.74 22.88
N ALA A 453 -26.24 -22.37 23.97
CA ALA A 453 -24.97 -22.96 24.34
C ALA A 453 -25.09 -24.46 24.69
N ASP A 454 -26.17 -24.88 25.34
CA ASP A 454 -26.45 -26.27 25.64
C ASP A 454 -26.77 -27.09 24.39
N GLU A 455 -27.58 -26.57 23.48
CA GLU A 455 -27.83 -27.20 22.18
C GLU A 455 -26.54 -27.35 21.37
N ALA A 456 -25.70 -26.31 21.33
CA ALA A 456 -24.40 -26.36 20.69
C ALA A 456 -23.48 -27.41 21.33
N ARG A 457 -23.46 -27.51 22.67
CA ARG A 457 -22.70 -28.54 23.41
C ARG A 457 -23.21 -29.95 23.11
N GLN A 458 -24.52 -30.16 23.08
CA GLN A 458 -25.13 -31.45 22.77
C GLN A 458 -24.88 -31.84 21.30
N ALA A 459 -25.00 -30.89 20.36
CA ALA A 459 -24.67 -31.11 18.95
C ALA A 459 -23.19 -31.48 18.78
N ALA A 460 -22.27 -30.79 19.48
CA ALA A 460 -20.86 -31.13 19.49
C ALA A 460 -20.60 -32.54 20.05
N GLN A 461 -21.28 -32.93 21.13
CA GLN A 461 -21.19 -34.27 21.73
C GLN A 461 -21.74 -35.37 20.82
N GLN A 462 -22.81 -35.09 20.06
CA GLN A 462 -23.37 -36.01 19.06
C GLN A 462 -22.48 -36.11 17.80
N SER A 463 -21.71 -35.05 17.51
CA SER A 463 -20.72 -35.01 16.43
C SER A 463 -19.45 -35.80 16.75
N THR A 464 -19.14 -36.02 18.04
CA THR A 464 -18.07 -36.90 18.52
C THR A 464 -18.37 -38.41 18.42
N ARG A 465 -19.11 -38.84 17.39
CA ARG A 465 -18.87 -40.18 16.83
C ARG A 465 -17.48 -40.16 16.17
N PRO A 466 -16.66 -41.20 16.33
CA PRO A 466 -15.26 -41.14 15.91
C PRO A 466 -15.15 -40.91 14.41
N GLY A 467 -14.63 -39.74 14.00
CA GLY A 467 -14.25 -39.45 12.62
C GLY A 467 -14.58 -38.06 12.02
N ARG A 468 -15.22 -37.12 12.73
CA ARG A 468 -15.43 -35.75 12.18
C ARG A 468 -15.06 -34.65 13.18
N GLN A 469 -14.36 -33.63 12.68
CA GLN A 469 -13.95 -32.45 13.44
C GLN A 469 -15.16 -31.65 13.94
N PRO A 470 -15.07 -31.03 15.13
CA PRO A 470 -16.18 -30.27 15.69
C PRO A 470 -16.43 -28.99 14.88
N PRO A 471 -17.69 -28.62 14.61
CA PRO A 471 -18.05 -27.36 13.96
C PRO A 471 -17.70 -26.16 14.86
N THR A 472 -17.34 -25.03 14.24
CA THR A 472 -17.09 -23.75 14.95
C THR A 472 -18.41 -23.04 15.27
N LEU A 473 -18.40 -22.11 16.22
CA LEU A 473 -19.58 -21.33 16.62
C LEU A 473 -20.22 -20.60 15.42
N GLU A 474 -19.40 -20.06 14.51
CA GLU A 474 -19.83 -19.48 13.24
C GLU A 474 -20.51 -20.51 12.32
N SER A 475 -19.97 -21.73 12.19
CA SER A 475 -20.56 -22.73 11.31
C SER A 475 -21.88 -23.30 11.86
N LEU A 476 -22.11 -23.20 13.18
CA LEU A 476 -23.39 -23.56 13.81
C LEU A 476 -24.43 -22.46 13.62
N LEU A 477 -24.03 -21.18 13.69
CA LEU A 477 -24.90 -20.04 13.39
C LEU A 477 -25.35 -20.06 11.91
N ASP A 478 -24.45 -20.40 10.99
CA ASP A 478 -24.77 -20.60 9.56
C ASP A 478 -25.73 -21.78 9.33
N GLN A 479 -25.52 -22.93 9.98
CA GLN A 479 -26.39 -24.11 9.81
C GLN A 479 -27.80 -23.94 10.38
N VAL A 480 -27.95 -23.14 11.45
CA VAL A 480 -29.27 -22.79 11.99
C VAL A 480 -30.01 -21.84 11.04
N SER A 481 -29.29 -20.90 10.40
CA SER A 481 -29.87 -20.04 9.35
C SER A 481 -30.31 -20.80 8.09
N GLU A 482 -29.65 -21.91 7.75
CA GLU A 482 -30.02 -22.76 6.60
C GLU A 482 -31.21 -23.69 6.89
N ARG A 483 -31.41 -24.11 8.14
CA ARG A 483 -32.55 -24.96 8.55
C ARG A 483 -33.88 -24.24 8.58
N ASP A 484 -33.87 -22.92 8.76
CA ASP A 484 -35.05 -22.05 8.81
C ASP A 484 -35.39 -21.38 7.47
N ARG A 485 -34.81 -21.85 6.35
CA ARG A 485 -35.30 -21.45 5.02
C ARG A 485 -36.72 -22.00 4.82
N PRO A 486 -37.74 -21.17 4.58
CA PRO A 486 -39.02 -21.69 4.12
C PRO A 486 -38.80 -22.45 2.81
N LEU A 487 -39.34 -23.67 2.73
CA LEU A 487 -39.44 -24.47 1.51
C LEU A 487 -40.08 -23.59 0.43
N ASN A 488 -39.25 -23.12 -0.50
CA ASN A 488 -39.69 -22.31 -1.62
C ASN A 488 -40.63 -23.16 -2.51
N PRO A 489 -41.94 -22.84 -2.63
CA PRO A 489 -42.87 -23.60 -3.45
C PRO A 489 -42.60 -23.50 -4.97
N GLU A 490 -41.63 -22.70 -5.41
CA GLU A 490 -41.40 -22.42 -6.83
C GLU A 490 -40.52 -23.45 -7.56
N ARG A 491 -40.01 -24.49 -6.89
CA ARG A 491 -39.23 -25.56 -7.54
C ARG A 491 -40.03 -26.70 -8.16
N GLN A 492 -41.36 -26.57 -8.30
CA GLN A 492 -42.21 -27.54 -8.99
C GLN A 492 -42.87 -27.04 -10.29
N ARG A 493 -42.43 -25.92 -10.87
CA ARG A 493 -42.83 -25.53 -12.23
C ARG A 493 -41.67 -24.93 -13.04
N GLN A 494 -40.80 -25.79 -13.55
CA GLN A 494 -40.11 -25.51 -14.81
C GLN A 494 -40.21 -26.75 -15.73
N PRO A 495 -40.97 -26.67 -16.83
CA PRO A 495 -40.91 -27.66 -17.89
C PRO A 495 -39.73 -27.38 -18.83
N GLY A 496 -38.95 -28.43 -19.10
CA GLY A 496 -38.34 -28.68 -20.41
C GLY A 496 -37.20 -27.76 -20.86
N ARG A 497 -35.97 -28.07 -20.43
CA ARG A 497 -34.75 -27.61 -21.11
C ARG A 497 -34.37 -28.66 -22.17
N ASN A 498 -34.78 -28.44 -23.42
CA ASN A 498 -34.16 -29.10 -24.57
C ASN A 498 -32.93 -28.31 -24.99
N GLN A 499 -31.75 -28.92 -24.87
CA GLN A 499 -30.57 -28.56 -25.66
C GLN A 499 -30.74 -29.15 -27.06
N PRO A 500 -30.33 -28.41 -28.10
CA PRO A 500 -29.09 -28.74 -28.80
C PRO A 500 -28.30 -27.43 -29.04
N GLY A 501 -27.00 -27.38 -29.29
CA GLY A 501 -26.06 -28.32 -29.86
C GLY A 501 -24.94 -27.45 -30.44
N GLU A 502 -23.71 -27.89 -30.22
CA GLU A 502 -22.45 -27.54 -30.87
C GLU A 502 -22.38 -26.53 -32.05
N ARG A 503 -21.31 -25.71 -31.96
CA ARG A 503 -20.42 -25.17 -33.03
C ARG A 503 -20.87 -23.98 -33.89
N ARG A 504 -20.13 -22.87 -33.72
CA ARG A 504 -19.34 -22.07 -34.70
C ARG A 504 -19.35 -20.59 -34.26
N ASN A 505 -18.22 -19.97 -33.90
CA ASN A 505 -17.07 -19.46 -34.66
C ASN A 505 -17.13 -17.93 -34.80
N GLN A 506 -15.95 -17.31 -34.80
CA GLN A 506 -15.65 -15.89 -34.69
C GLN A 506 -16.10 -15.01 -35.88
N ARG A 507 -16.17 -13.70 -35.59
CA ARG A 507 -16.21 -12.49 -36.45
C ARG A 507 -17.60 -11.86 -36.68
N ASP A 508 -17.54 -10.53 -36.65
CA ASP A 508 -18.56 -9.50 -36.91
C ASP A 508 -19.48 -9.16 -35.72
N TRP A 509 -19.14 -8.10 -34.96
CA TRP A 509 -19.70 -6.74 -35.05
C TRP A 509 -18.86 -5.76 -34.23
#